data_AF-A0A5D2DAW7-F1
#
_entry.id   AF-A0A5D2DAW7-F1
#
_cell.length_a   1.000
_cell.length_b   1.000
_cell.length_c   1.000
_cell.angle_alpha   90.00
_cell.angle_beta   90.00
_cell.angle_gamma   90.00
#
_symmetry.space_group_name_H-M   'P 1'
#
loop_
_entity.id
_entity.type
_entity.pdbx_description
1 polymer ?
#
loop_
_entity_poly.entity_id
_entity_poly.type
_entity_poly.pdbx_seq_one_letter_code
_entity_poly.pdbx_strand_id
1 'polypeptide(L)'
;MCSKRVAVDARHHMLGRLASILAKELLNGQKVVVVRCKEICMWGGLVSQKMNLMRFLRKRMNTKPSHGLIQFPAPLTSSGVPFVG
;
A
#
# COMPACT_ATOMS: atom_id res chain seq x y z
N MET A 1 -15.89 -11.60 -18.73
CA MET A 1 -14.91 -10.49 -18.70
C MET A 1 -13.55 -11.02 -19.13
N CYS A 2 -13.30 -11.12 -20.44
CA CYS A 2 -12.05 -11.65 -20.99
C CYS A 2 -11.19 -10.47 -21.48
N SER A 3 -10.62 -9.71 -20.55
CA SER A 3 -9.53 -8.77 -20.87
C SER A 3 -8.21 -9.42 -20.51
N LYS A 4 -7.27 -9.48 -21.46
CA LYS A 4 -5.96 -10.13 -21.28
C LYS A 4 -5.16 -9.54 -20.11
N ARG A 5 -5.39 -8.27 -19.75
CA ARG A 5 -4.86 -7.57 -18.56
C ARG A 5 -5.84 -6.48 -18.14
N VAL A 6 -6.05 -6.33 -16.84
CA VAL A 6 -6.88 -5.24 -16.28
C VAL A 6 -5.94 -4.17 -15.71
N ALA A 7 -6.02 -2.95 -16.23
CA ALA A 7 -5.32 -1.79 -15.67
C ALA A 7 -6.29 -1.06 -14.74
N VAL A 8 -5.89 -0.89 -13.47
CA VAL A 8 -6.69 -0.22 -12.44
C VAL A 8 -5.99 1.07 -12.03
N ASP A 9 -6.70 2.18 -12.18
CA ASP A 9 -6.26 3.46 -11.68
C ASP A 9 -6.53 3.60 -10.19
N ALA A 10 -5.50 3.96 -9.43
CA ALA A 10 -5.59 3.98 -7.97
C ALA A 10 -6.02 5.33 -7.37
N ARG A 11 -6.29 6.34 -8.22
CA ARG A 11 -6.71 7.69 -7.82
C ARG A 11 -8.05 7.64 -7.08
N HIS A 12 -8.18 8.37 -5.97
CA HIS A 12 -9.40 8.44 -5.15
C HIS A 12 -9.93 7.10 -4.62
N HIS A 13 -9.19 6.01 -4.78
CA HIS A 13 -9.55 4.72 -4.21
C HIS A 13 -8.99 4.59 -2.79
N MET A 14 -9.79 4.01 -1.89
CA MET A 14 -9.35 3.69 -0.54
C MET A 14 -8.50 2.42 -0.56
N LEU A 15 -7.26 2.52 -0.07
CA LEU A 15 -6.25 1.45 -0.12
C LEU A 15 -6.79 0.08 0.33
N GLY A 16 -7.47 0.03 1.47
CA GLY A 16 -7.99 -1.22 2.03
C GLY A 16 -9.07 -1.87 1.16
N ARG A 17 -9.99 -1.05 0.62
CA ARG A 17 -11.09 -1.56 -0.23
C ARG A 17 -10.56 -2.05 -1.57
N LEU A 18 -9.66 -1.27 -2.18
CA LEU A 18 -9.02 -1.63 -3.44
C LEU A 18 -8.24 -2.94 -3.31
N ALA A 19 -7.48 -3.11 -2.23
CA ALA A 19 -6.69 -4.31 -1.99
C ALA A 19 -7.55 -5.59 -1.90
N SER A 20 -8.71 -5.55 -1.25
CA SER A 20 -9.60 -6.72 -1.15
C SER A 20 -10.17 -7.14 -2.50
N ILE A 21 -10.54 -6.17 -3.35
CA ILE A 21 -11.06 -6.45 -4.70
C ILE A 21 -9.94 -7.03 -5.56
N LEU A 22 -8.76 -6.40 -5.56
CA LEU A 22 -7.59 -6.87 -6.30
C LEU A 22 -7.18 -8.29 -5.87
N ALA A 23 -7.21 -8.60 -4.58
CA ALA A 23 -6.89 -9.93 -4.09
C ALA A 23 -7.83 -11.00 -4.65
N LYS A 24 -9.14 -10.70 -4.75
CA LYS A 24 -10.13 -11.62 -5.32
C LYS A 24 -9.91 -11.83 -6.81
N GLU A 25 -9.65 -10.76 -7.56
CA GLU A 25 -9.37 -10.86 -9.00
C GLU A 25 -8.07 -11.62 -9.30
N LEU A 26 -7.05 -11.45 -8.46
CA LEU A 26 -5.79 -12.19 -8.56
C LEU A 26 -5.99 -13.70 -8.29
N LEU A 27 -6.80 -14.07 -7.29
CA LEU A 27 -7.13 -15.48 -7.01
C LEU A 27 -7.97 -16.12 -8.12
N ASN A 28 -8.80 -15.34 -8.80
CA ASN A 28 -9.54 -15.78 -9.99
C ASN A 28 -8.65 -15.93 -11.23
N GLY A 29 -7.33 -15.67 -11.12
CA GLY A 29 -6.36 -15.83 -12.20
C GLY A 29 -6.29 -14.64 -13.17
N GLN A 30 -6.87 -13.48 -12.82
CA GLN A 30 -6.73 -12.29 -13.64
C GLN A 30 -5.38 -11.60 -13.41
N LYS A 31 -4.77 -11.14 -14.50
CA LYS A 31 -3.54 -10.33 -14.46
C LYS A 31 -3.92 -8.86 -14.32
N VAL A 32 -3.68 -8.29 -13.14
CA VAL A 32 -4.04 -6.90 -12.81
C VAL A 32 -2.80 -6.03 -12.64
N VAL A 33 -2.83 -4.82 -13.19
CA VAL A 33 -1.78 -3.80 -13.06
C VAL A 33 -2.40 -2.57 -12.41
N VAL A 34 -1.82 -2.09 -11.31
CA VAL A 34 -2.26 -0.87 -10.63
C VAL A 34 -1.38 0.29 -11.07
N VAL A 35 -2.01 1.37 -11.53
CA VAL A 35 -1.33 2.59 -12.01
C VAL A 35 -1.61 3.74 -11.04
N ARG A 36 -0.63 4.66 -10.89
CA ARG A 36 -0.72 5.86 -10.04
C ARG A 36 -0.92 5.58 -8.55
N CYS A 37 -0.15 4.63 -8.02
CA CYS A 37 -0.21 4.21 -6.60
C CYS A 37 0.09 5.33 -5.58
N LYS A 38 0.69 6.46 -6.01
CA LYS A 38 0.98 7.61 -5.14
C LYS A 38 -0.27 8.39 -4.71
N GLU A 39 -1.35 8.31 -5.49
CA GLU A 39 -2.58 9.09 -5.30
C GLU A 39 -3.69 8.27 -4.60
N ILE A 40 -3.31 7.15 -3.97
CA ILE A 40 -4.24 6.30 -3.23
C ILE A 40 -4.64 6.98 -1.93
N CYS A 41 -5.94 6.98 -1.65
CA CYS A 41 -6.46 7.50 -0.39
C CYS A 41 -6.25 6.46 0.73
N MET A 42 -5.64 6.89 1.81
CA MET A 42 -5.53 6.11 3.04
C MET A 42 -6.41 6.72 4.12
N TRP A 43 -7.05 5.88 4.92
CA TRP A 43 -7.86 6.36 6.03
C TRP A 43 -7.00 6.97 7.14
N GLY A 44 -7.54 7.99 7.80
CA GLY A 44 -6.89 8.70 8.90
C GLY A 44 -5.98 9.82 8.42
N GLY A 45 -5.77 10.80 9.31
CA GLY A 45 -4.93 11.95 9.02
C GLY A 45 -3.44 11.62 8.94
N LEU A 46 -2.73 12.58 8.40
CA LEU A 46 -1.29 12.70 8.27
C LEU A 46 -0.47 12.17 9.46
N VAL A 47 -0.77 12.66 10.66
CA VAL A 47 -0.07 12.30 11.90
C VAL A 47 -0.35 10.85 12.30
N SER A 48 -1.60 10.41 12.18
CA SER A 48 -2.01 9.04 12.49
C SER A 48 -1.34 8.03 11.59
N GLN A 49 -1.23 8.33 10.30
CA GLN A 49 -0.51 7.48 9.34
C GLN A 49 0.98 7.39 9.66
N LYS A 50 1.62 8.53 9.99
CA LYS A 50 3.02 8.55 10.43
C LYS A 50 3.23 7.73 11.71
N MET A 51 2.34 7.84 12.69
CA MET A 51 2.41 7.02 13.91
C MET A 51 2.25 5.52 13.63
N ASN A 52 1.33 5.15 12.75
CA ASN A 52 1.13 3.75 12.35
C ASN A 52 2.37 3.19 11.65
N LEU A 53 2.99 3.97 10.76
CA LEU A 53 4.25 3.60 10.13
C LEU A 53 5.37 3.46 11.16
N MET A 54 5.54 4.43 12.07
CA MET A 54 6.56 4.34 13.13
C MET A 54 6.36 3.11 14.04
N ARG A 55 5.10 2.78 14.38
CA ARG A 55 4.77 1.56 15.13
C ARG A 55 5.13 0.29 14.36
N PHE A 56 4.90 0.28 13.05
CA PHE A 56 5.30 -0.84 12.19
C PHE A 56 6.83 -0.98 12.13
N LEU A 57 7.56 0.11 11.92
CA LEU A 57 9.03 0.11 11.86
C LEU A 57 9.70 -0.29 13.18
N ARG A 58 9.03 -0.06 14.32
CA ARG A 58 9.52 -0.55 15.63
C ARG A 58 9.44 -2.08 15.78
N LYS A 59 8.66 -2.79 14.95
CA LYS A 59 8.56 -4.25 15.01
C LYS A 59 9.81 -4.89 14.41
N ARG A 60 10.72 -5.35 15.27
CA ARG A 60 11.93 -6.09 14.91
C ARG A 60 12.01 -7.41 15.68
N MET A 61 12.61 -8.43 15.07
CA MET A 61 12.92 -9.69 15.76
C MET A 61 13.97 -9.41 16.85
N ASN A 62 13.72 -9.86 18.09
CA ASN A 62 14.61 -9.59 19.22
C ASN A 62 15.94 -10.36 19.14
N THR A 63 15.92 -11.57 18.59
CA THR A 63 17.09 -12.47 18.53
C THR A 63 18.04 -12.14 17.37
N LYS A 64 17.52 -11.97 16.14
CA LYS A 64 18.30 -11.60 14.96
C LYS A 64 17.53 -10.63 14.05
N PRO A 65 17.83 -9.32 14.09
CA PRO A 65 17.12 -8.34 13.27
C PRO A 65 17.23 -8.57 11.75
N SER A 66 18.31 -9.18 11.28
CA SER A 66 18.56 -9.49 9.87
C SER A 66 17.68 -10.62 9.30
N HIS A 67 17.21 -11.54 10.15
CA HIS A 67 16.21 -12.57 9.80
C HIS A 67 14.78 -12.16 10.18
N GLY A 68 14.62 -10.92 10.65
CA GLY A 68 13.33 -10.36 11.02
C GLY A 68 12.49 -9.95 9.82
N LEU A 69 11.46 -9.15 10.09
CA LEU A 69 10.61 -8.58 9.05
C LEU A 69 11.46 -7.70 8.11
N ILE A 70 11.38 -7.94 6.80
CA ILE A 70 11.93 -7.01 5.81
C ILE A 70 11.03 -5.79 5.76
N GLN A 71 11.51 -4.69 6.33
CA GLN A 71 10.82 -3.41 6.33
C GLN A 71 11.23 -2.64 5.07
N PHE A 72 10.34 -2.57 4.10
CA PHE A 72 10.53 -1.66 2.98
C PHE A 72 10.31 -0.23 3.50
N PRO A 73 11.25 0.70 3.26
CA PRO A 73 10.97 2.12 3.38
C PRO A 73 9.70 2.39 2.58
N ALA A 74 8.77 3.19 3.14
CA ALA A 74 7.52 3.52 2.47
C ALA A 74 7.78 3.92 1.00
N PRO A 75 6.91 3.52 0.06
CA PRO A 75 7.12 3.75 -1.37
C PRO A 75 7.43 5.23 -1.58
N LEU A 76 8.63 5.53 -2.10
CA LEU A 76 9.23 6.86 -2.31
C LEU A 76 8.20 8.02 -2.36
N THR A 77 7.76 8.46 -1.19
CA THR A 77 7.15 9.76 -0.96
C THR A 77 8.26 10.60 -0.36
N SER A 78 8.99 11.27 -1.26
CA SER A 78 10.03 12.26 -0.96
C SER A 78 9.44 13.55 -0.40
N SER A 79 8.53 13.44 0.55
CA SER A 79 8.01 14.52 1.37
C SER A 79 7.24 13.82 2.49
N GLY A 80 7.62 14.04 3.74
CA GLY A 80 6.90 13.55 4.91
C GLY A 80 5.50 14.15 5.09
N VAL A 81 4.78 14.39 3.99
CA VAL A 81 3.42 14.88 3.87
C VAL A 81 2.71 14.17 2.70
N PRO A 82 1.58 13.46 2.92
CA PRO A 82 0.55 13.27 1.92
C PRO A 82 0.11 14.65 1.44
N PHE A 83 0.03 14.76 0.12
CA PHE A 83 -0.51 15.89 -0.60
C PHE A 83 -1.85 16.31 0.01
N VAL A 84 -1.91 17.54 0.48
CA VAL A 84 -3.15 18.22 0.86
C VAL A 84 -3.91 18.46 -0.44
N GLY A 85 -5.01 17.74 -0.62
CA GLY A 85 -6.18 18.24 -1.34
C GLY A 85 -7.18 18.71 -0.31
#